data_AF-A0A1H9TTQ3-F1
#
_entry.id   AF-A0A1H9TTQ3-F1
#
_cell.length_a   1.000
_cell.length_b   1.000
_cell.length_c   1.000
_cell.angle_alpha   90.00
_cell.angle_beta   90.00
_cell.angle_gamma   90.00
#
_symmetry.space_group_name_H-M   'P 1'
#
loop_
_entity.id
_entity.type
_entity.pdbx_description
1 polymer ?
#
loop_
_entity_poly.entity_id
_entity_poly.type
_entity_poly.pdbx_seq_one_letter_code
_entity_poly.pdbx_strand_id
1 'polypeptide(L)'
;MPTYQEFALGGVEEVTLELTAQESEQFRKVAAEVTDALPHAGLANPALLDDPDLLADVELAARWLPPRLARALSHFRRAGNAHGTLVVRNVPVDDDLPPTPADGVAPDWTRLPLATVAQLATVSWLGDVIAYAEEKSGRLVQDVVPVRGAERRQENSGSVMLELHTEDGFHPFKPDFITLLCLRADHERGAFTTSGAITRALPRLSAECVATLRRPLYRIRHSSSFGATGTGTGTGTGTGTGTGTSTGTGTSTGTGTGTDAVSMPLPVLSGPHAEPELIADFHAMEADGEGAARALDELRDAMVAVLVGTVLDVGDLIVVDNRAAVHGRTDFRPRYDGRDRWLRRCFAVSDLRLSRGLRAAGSQVCEPLPPGGRP
;
A
#
# COMPACT_ATOMS: atom_id res chain seq x y z
N MET A 1 18.10 -10.81 15.68
CA MET A 1 16.74 -10.88 15.13
C MET A 1 16.71 -12.10 14.21
N PRO A 2 15.90 -13.13 14.48
CA PRO A 2 15.74 -14.23 13.54
C PRO A 2 15.21 -13.63 12.24
N THR A 3 15.90 -13.84 11.12
CA THR A 3 15.38 -13.53 9.81
C THR A 3 14.21 -14.48 9.53
N TYR A 4 13.14 -14.04 8.85
CA TYR A 4 12.05 -14.93 8.40
C TYR A 4 12.49 -16.00 7.37
N GLN A 5 13.79 -16.31 7.31
CA GLN A 5 14.46 -17.08 6.26
C GLN A 5 14.33 -18.61 6.43
N GLU A 6 13.66 -19.11 7.47
CA GLU A 6 13.45 -20.56 7.66
C GLU A 6 12.07 -21.07 7.21
N PHE A 7 11.23 -20.23 6.59
CA PHE A 7 9.96 -20.70 6.03
C PHE A 7 10.14 -21.20 4.61
N ALA A 8 9.68 -22.42 4.34
CA ALA A 8 9.43 -22.88 2.98
C ALA A 8 8.26 -22.05 2.41
N LEU A 9 8.56 -20.85 1.90
CA LEU A 9 7.58 -19.92 1.37
C LEU A 9 6.89 -20.53 0.14
N GLY A 10 5.55 -20.55 0.21
CA GLY A 10 4.61 -21.20 -0.70
C GLY A 10 3.21 -21.11 -0.09
N GLY A 11 2.30 -22.02 -0.43
CA GLY A 11 0.98 -22.09 0.20
C GLY A 11 -0.01 -21.03 -0.30
N VAL A 12 0.25 -20.47 -1.48
CA VAL A 12 -0.66 -19.54 -2.16
C VAL A 12 -1.59 -20.23 -3.15
N GLU A 13 -1.43 -21.54 -3.36
CA GLU A 13 -2.18 -22.32 -4.36
C GLU A 13 -3.69 -22.27 -4.10
N GLU A 14 -4.10 -22.38 -2.83
CA GLU A 14 -5.51 -22.34 -2.41
C GLU A 14 -6.14 -20.94 -2.57
N VAL A 15 -5.32 -19.92 -2.72
CA VAL A 15 -5.74 -18.53 -2.90
C VAL A 15 -5.36 -17.97 -4.26
N THR A 16 -4.96 -18.82 -5.21
CA THR A 16 -4.58 -18.41 -6.56
C THR A 16 -5.70 -18.64 -7.56
N LEU A 17 -6.10 -17.58 -8.26
CA LEU A 17 -6.89 -17.64 -9.48
C LEU A 17 -5.96 -17.36 -10.67
N GLU A 18 -5.72 -18.38 -11.49
CA GLU A 18 -5.04 -18.18 -12.78
C GLU A 18 -6.07 -17.85 -13.87
N LEU A 19 -5.92 -16.70 -14.51
CA LEU A 19 -6.72 -16.33 -15.67
C LEU A 19 -6.26 -17.17 -16.87
N THR A 20 -7.21 -17.76 -17.59
CA THR A 20 -6.93 -18.38 -18.89
C THR A 20 -6.51 -17.32 -19.91
N ALA A 21 -5.85 -17.72 -20.99
CA ALA A 21 -5.47 -16.80 -22.07
C ALA A 21 -6.69 -16.01 -22.62
N GLN A 22 -7.86 -16.66 -22.73
CA GLN A 22 -9.08 -16.00 -23.17
C GLN A 22 -9.59 -14.96 -22.16
N GLU A 23 -9.52 -15.25 -20.86
CA GLU A 23 -9.92 -14.32 -19.80
C GLU A 23 -8.94 -13.14 -19.69
N SER A 24 -7.64 -13.40 -19.80
CA SER A 24 -6.61 -12.36 -19.83
C SER A 24 -6.81 -11.43 -21.03
N GLU A 25 -7.10 -11.98 -22.21
CA GLU A 25 -7.40 -11.20 -23.42
C GLU A 25 -8.73 -10.42 -23.30
N GLN A 26 -9.77 -10.99 -22.69
CA GLN A 26 -10.99 -10.26 -22.39
C GLN A 26 -10.68 -9.07 -21.47
N PHE A 27 -9.91 -9.28 -20.41
CA PHE A 27 -9.52 -8.21 -19.50
C PHE A 27 -8.69 -7.14 -20.23
N ARG A 28 -7.76 -7.55 -21.10
CA ARG A 28 -6.96 -6.63 -21.92
C ARG A 28 -7.85 -5.71 -22.75
N LYS A 29 -8.89 -6.26 -23.40
CA LYS A 29 -9.85 -5.47 -24.20
C LYS A 29 -10.63 -4.47 -23.34
N VAL A 30 -11.13 -4.90 -22.18
CA VAL A 30 -11.84 -4.03 -21.25
C VAL A 30 -10.97 -2.86 -20.80
N ALA A 31 -9.71 -3.13 -20.46
CA ALA A 31 -8.77 -2.08 -20.09
C ALA A 31 -8.43 -1.17 -21.27
N ALA A 32 -8.22 -1.73 -22.46
CA ALA A 32 -7.93 -0.98 -23.68
C ALA A 32 -9.10 -0.06 -24.10
N GLU A 33 -10.36 -0.49 -23.91
CA GLU A 33 -11.52 0.35 -24.19
C GLU A 33 -11.51 1.63 -23.34
N VAL A 34 -11.13 1.57 -22.07
CA VAL A 34 -10.98 2.78 -21.23
C VAL A 34 -9.84 3.65 -21.74
N THR A 35 -8.71 3.05 -22.12
CA THR A 35 -7.56 3.82 -22.61
C THR A 35 -7.85 4.50 -23.95
N ASP A 36 -8.69 3.88 -24.79
CA ASP A 36 -9.06 4.37 -26.12
C ASP A 36 -10.27 5.33 -26.10
N ALA A 37 -11.19 5.18 -25.13
CA ALA A 37 -12.43 5.96 -25.01
C ALA A 37 -12.26 7.33 -24.36
N LEU A 38 -11.07 7.66 -23.87
CA LEU A 38 -10.74 9.01 -23.42
C LEU A 38 -10.87 9.97 -24.60
N PRO A 39 -11.77 10.97 -24.58
CA PRO A 39 -11.41 12.19 -25.25
C PRO A 39 -10.42 12.92 -24.31
N HIS A 40 -9.90 14.05 -24.77
CA HIS A 40 -9.64 15.21 -23.90
C HIS A 40 -8.19 15.60 -23.58
N ALA A 41 -8.09 16.91 -23.40
CA ALA A 41 -6.96 17.70 -22.92
C ALA A 41 -6.45 17.32 -21.51
N GLY A 42 -6.91 16.21 -20.91
CA GLY A 42 -6.35 15.63 -19.68
C GLY A 42 -4.94 15.05 -19.90
N LEU A 43 -4.54 14.81 -21.15
CA LEU A 43 -3.16 14.56 -21.57
C LEU A 43 -2.21 15.77 -21.34
N ALA A 44 -2.70 16.90 -20.82
CA ALA A 44 -1.85 18.02 -20.42
C ALA A 44 -1.14 17.79 -19.07
N ASN A 45 -1.62 16.85 -18.23
CA ASN A 45 -0.96 16.53 -16.97
C ASN A 45 -1.02 15.01 -16.65
N PRO A 46 0.03 14.27 -17.04
CA PRO A 46 0.27 12.87 -16.65
C PRO A 46 0.23 12.55 -15.15
N ALA A 47 0.06 13.54 -14.27
CA ALA A 47 -0.04 13.36 -12.82
C ALA A 47 -1.46 13.09 -12.28
N LEU A 48 -2.52 13.27 -13.08
CA LEU A 48 -3.91 13.22 -12.58
C LEU A 48 -4.62 11.91 -12.98
N LEU A 49 -4.43 10.86 -12.18
CA LEU A 49 -5.38 9.74 -12.12
C LEU A 49 -6.57 10.04 -11.17
N ASP A 50 -6.43 11.10 -10.37
CA ASP A 50 -7.44 11.58 -9.43
C ASP A 50 -8.48 12.48 -10.12
N ASP A 51 -9.09 11.95 -11.18
CA ASP A 51 -10.17 12.57 -11.92
C ASP A 51 -11.47 11.76 -11.74
N PRO A 52 -12.57 12.37 -11.26
CA PRO A 52 -13.82 11.64 -10.99
C PRO A 52 -14.42 10.96 -12.22
N ASP A 53 -14.31 11.55 -13.40
CA ASP A 53 -14.91 11.01 -14.62
C ASP A 53 -14.08 9.83 -15.11
N LEU A 54 -12.75 9.93 -15.06
CA LEU A 54 -11.85 8.79 -15.34
C LEU A 54 -12.13 7.60 -14.41
N LEU A 55 -12.26 7.86 -13.11
CA LEU A 55 -12.51 6.80 -12.13
C LEU A 55 -13.90 6.17 -12.33
N ALA A 56 -14.91 6.96 -12.71
CA ALA A 56 -16.21 6.45 -13.09
C ALA A 56 -16.16 5.56 -14.34
N ASP A 57 -15.38 5.95 -15.35
CA ASP A 57 -15.17 5.12 -16.56
C ASP A 57 -14.46 3.80 -16.23
N VAL A 58 -13.45 3.84 -15.35
CA VAL A 58 -12.79 2.64 -14.84
C VAL A 58 -13.77 1.74 -14.07
N GLU A 59 -14.65 2.31 -13.25
CA GLU A 59 -15.69 1.55 -12.53
C GLU A 59 -16.70 0.89 -13.46
N LEU A 60 -17.07 1.58 -14.55
CA LEU A 60 -17.94 1.03 -15.59
C LEU A 60 -17.25 -0.12 -16.32
N ALA A 61 -15.98 0.06 -16.71
CA ALA A 61 -15.19 -0.98 -17.35
C ALA A 61 -14.99 -2.20 -16.44
N ALA A 62 -14.80 -1.99 -15.13
CA ALA A 62 -14.70 -3.07 -14.16
C ALA A 62 -15.92 -4.01 -14.21
N ARG A 63 -17.10 -3.56 -14.65
CA ARG A 63 -18.31 -4.39 -14.83
C ARG A 63 -18.18 -5.46 -15.91
N TRP A 64 -17.17 -5.36 -16.77
CA TRP A 64 -16.90 -6.29 -17.87
C TRP A 64 -15.71 -7.21 -17.63
N LEU A 65 -15.12 -7.18 -16.42
CA LEU A 65 -14.07 -8.13 -16.01
C LEU A 65 -14.49 -9.59 -16.26
N PRO A 66 -13.52 -10.50 -16.51
CA PRO A 66 -13.80 -11.93 -16.65
C PRO A 66 -14.69 -12.45 -15.50
N PRO A 67 -15.79 -13.17 -15.77
CA PRO A 67 -16.75 -13.54 -14.74
C PRO A 67 -16.16 -14.32 -13.55
N ARG A 68 -15.14 -15.14 -13.78
CA ARG A 68 -14.42 -15.85 -12.70
C ARG A 68 -13.65 -14.89 -11.81
N LEU A 69 -12.96 -13.90 -12.39
CA LEU A 69 -12.27 -12.85 -11.66
C LEU A 69 -13.24 -12.00 -10.85
N ALA A 70 -14.28 -11.48 -11.49
CA ALA A 70 -15.33 -10.68 -10.84
C ALA A 70 -15.98 -11.43 -9.67
N ARG A 71 -16.25 -12.74 -9.81
CA ARG A 71 -16.78 -13.59 -8.74
C ARG A 71 -15.78 -13.76 -7.59
N ALA A 72 -14.51 -14.03 -7.90
CA ALA A 72 -13.47 -14.18 -6.89
C ALA A 72 -13.27 -12.90 -6.08
N LEU A 73 -13.16 -11.74 -6.75
CA LEU A 73 -13.07 -10.43 -6.10
C LEU A 73 -14.31 -10.14 -5.24
N SER A 74 -15.51 -10.47 -5.73
CA SER A 74 -16.75 -10.29 -4.97
C SER A 74 -16.82 -11.17 -3.72
N HIS A 75 -16.35 -12.41 -3.80
CA HIS A 75 -16.31 -13.32 -2.64
C HIS A 75 -15.28 -12.84 -1.63
N PHE A 76 -14.08 -12.51 -2.08
CA PHE A 76 -13.00 -12.03 -1.24
C PHE A 76 -13.37 -10.72 -0.54
N ARG A 77 -13.93 -9.73 -1.25
CA ARG A 77 -14.39 -8.47 -0.65
C ARG A 77 -15.43 -8.69 0.46
N ARG A 78 -16.36 -9.64 0.27
CA ARG A 78 -17.51 -9.84 1.18
C ARG A 78 -17.20 -10.71 2.38
N ALA A 79 -16.30 -11.69 2.23
CA ALA A 79 -16.09 -12.73 3.23
C ALA A 79 -14.60 -12.99 3.54
N GLY A 80 -13.69 -12.31 2.86
CA GLY A 80 -12.26 -12.61 2.93
C GLY A 80 -11.96 -14.05 2.53
N ASN A 81 -10.91 -14.60 3.14
CA ASN A 81 -10.62 -16.03 3.22
C ASN A 81 -9.67 -16.28 4.41
N ALA A 82 -9.32 -17.54 4.69
CA ALA A 82 -8.46 -17.89 5.81
C ALA A 82 -7.04 -17.30 5.72
N HIS A 83 -6.59 -16.86 4.55
CA HIS A 83 -5.24 -16.32 4.33
C HIS A 83 -5.23 -14.78 4.28
N GLY A 84 -6.39 -14.12 4.24
CA GLY A 84 -6.50 -12.67 4.04
C GLY A 84 -5.79 -12.20 2.76
N THR A 85 -5.66 -13.07 1.76
CA THR A 85 -4.94 -12.80 0.52
C THR A 85 -5.59 -13.54 -0.65
N LEU A 86 -5.64 -12.89 -1.81
CA LEU A 86 -6.02 -13.46 -3.09
C LEU A 86 -4.90 -13.15 -4.10
N VAL A 87 -4.47 -14.15 -4.86
CA VAL A 87 -3.51 -14.00 -5.95
C VAL A 87 -4.23 -14.19 -7.28
N VAL A 88 -4.06 -13.28 -8.21
CA VAL A 88 -4.58 -13.38 -9.58
C VAL A 88 -3.40 -13.42 -10.53
N ARG A 89 -3.25 -14.50 -11.28
CA ARG A 89 -2.17 -14.63 -12.29
C ARG A 89 -2.66 -14.30 -13.68
N ASN A 90 -1.74 -13.89 -14.54
CA ASN A 90 -1.99 -13.51 -15.93
C ASN A 90 -2.91 -12.29 -16.09
N VAL A 91 -2.86 -11.33 -15.15
CA VAL A 91 -3.44 -10.00 -15.34
C VAL A 91 -2.70 -9.31 -16.50
N PRO A 92 -3.43 -8.72 -17.47
CA PRO A 92 -2.79 -8.09 -18.62
C PRO A 92 -1.97 -6.87 -18.18
N VAL A 93 -0.75 -6.79 -18.70
CA VAL A 93 0.15 -5.65 -18.57
C VAL A 93 0.68 -5.27 -19.96
N ASP A 94 1.26 -4.08 -20.04
CA ASP A 94 1.88 -3.56 -21.26
C ASP A 94 3.05 -4.46 -21.72
N ASP A 95 3.12 -4.73 -23.03
CA ASP A 95 4.12 -5.63 -23.61
C ASP A 95 5.54 -5.01 -23.54
N ASP A 96 5.64 -3.69 -23.74
CA ASP A 96 6.90 -2.94 -23.72
C ASP A 96 7.06 -2.13 -22.43
N LEU A 97 7.62 -2.77 -21.40
CA LEU A 97 7.87 -2.12 -20.12
C LEU A 97 9.15 -1.25 -20.16
N PRO A 98 9.09 0.02 -19.71
CA PRO A 98 10.28 0.86 -19.63
C PRO A 98 11.25 0.35 -18.54
N PRO A 99 12.48 0.90 -18.45
CA PRO A 99 13.37 0.63 -17.34
C PRO A 99 12.70 0.90 -15.99
N THR A 100 12.96 0.07 -14.99
CA THR A 100 12.49 0.26 -13.61
C THR A 100 12.92 1.65 -13.12
N PRO A 101 12.00 2.50 -12.63
CA PRO A 101 12.31 3.88 -12.23
C PRO A 101 13.38 3.93 -11.13
N ALA A 102 14.45 4.70 -11.37
CA ALA A 102 15.59 4.78 -10.45
C ALA A 102 15.32 5.66 -9.21
N ASP A 103 14.37 6.58 -9.32
CA ASP A 103 13.95 7.55 -8.29
C ASP A 103 12.70 7.11 -7.51
N GLY A 104 12.21 5.89 -7.76
CA GLY A 104 11.09 5.33 -7.02
C GLY A 104 9.71 5.68 -7.58
N VAL A 105 9.65 6.36 -8.73
CA VAL A 105 8.41 6.90 -9.31
C VAL A 105 8.46 6.82 -10.83
N ALA A 106 7.52 6.12 -11.43
CA ALA A 106 7.32 6.19 -12.86
C ALA A 106 6.86 7.61 -13.25
N PRO A 107 7.50 8.26 -14.24
CA PRO A 107 7.22 9.65 -14.55
C PRO A 107 5.84 9.88 -15.16
N ASP A 108 5.25 8.83 -15.76
CA ASP A 108 4.01 8.94 -16.54
C ASP A 108 3.29 7.58 -16.59
N TRP A 109 2.03 7.56 -16.13
CA TRP A 109 1.19 6.35 -16.17
C TRP A 109 0.78 5.97 -17.60
N THR A 110 0.75 6.91 -18.54
CA THR A 110 0.39 6.68 -19.95
C THR A 110 1.43 5.86 -20.72
N ARG A 111 2.59 5.59 -20.10
CA ARG A 111 3.57 4.61 -20.58
C ARG A 111 3.22 3.18 -20.19
N LEU A 112 2.29 3.02 -19.26
CA LEU A 112 1.79 1.76 -18.73
C LEU A 112 0.24 1.79 -18.66
N PRO A 113 -0.46 2.19 -19.72
CA PRO A 113 -1.91 2.44 -19.67
C PRO A 113 -2.68 1.17 -19.37
N LEU A 114 -2.27 0.03 -19.96
CA LEU A 114 -2.94 -1.25 -19.77
C LEU A 114 -2.82 -1.72 -18.31
N ALA A 115 -1.60 -1.73 -17.75
CA ALA A 115 -1.41 -2.11 -16.36
C ALA A 115 -2.10 -1.13 -15.38
N THR A 116 -2.11 0.17 -15.69
CA THR A 116 -2.79 1.20 -14.88
C THR A 116 -4.29 0.93 -14.78
N VAL A 117 -4.97 0.81 -15.91
CA VAL A 117 -6.41 0.60 -15.94
C VAL A 117 -6.78 -0.78 -15.40
N ALA A 118 -6.02 -1.84 -15.72
CA ALA A 118 -6.29 -3.17 -15.19
C ALA A 118 -6.22 -3.19 -13.65
N GLN A 119 -5.22 -2.53 -13.06
CA GLN A 119 -5.11 -2.43 -11.61
C GLN A 119 -6.25 -1.60 -11.02
N LEU A 120 -6.54 -0.42 -11.55
CA LEU A 120 -7.63 0.42 -11.05
C LEU A 120 -9.00 -0.26 -11.17
N ALA A 121 -9.29 -0.94 -12.28
CA ALA A 121 -10.54 -1.69 -12.45
C ALA A 121 -10.69 -2.82 -11.41
N THR A 122 -9.59 -3.48 -11.05
CA THR A 122 -9.58 -4.49 -9.98
C THR A 122 -9.86 -3.85 -8.63
N VAL A 123 -9.23 -2.72 -8.33
CA VAL A 123 -9.39 -1.97 -7.06
C VAL A 123 -10.81 -1.41 -6.93
N SER A 124 -11.35 -0.80 -7.98
CA SER A 124 -12.72 -0.28 -8.08
C SER A 124 -13.79 -1.37 -7.89
N TRP A 125 -13.44 -2.64 -8.12
CA TRP A 125 -14.34 -3.75 -7.80
C TRP A 125 -14.38 -4.07 -6.29
N LEU A 126 -13.23 -3.93 -5.62
CA LEU A 126 -13.07 -4.18 -4.18
C LEU A 126 -13.68 -3.06 -3.33
N GLY A 127 -13.63 -1.82 -3.81
CA GLY A 127 -14.13 -0.63 -3.13
C GLY A 127 -13.85 0.63 -3.92
N ASP A 128 -13.78 1.77 -3.24
CA ASP A 128 -13.35 3.04 -3.82
C ASP A 128 -11.83 3.18 -3.70
N VAL A 129 -11.18 3.69 -4.76
CA VAL A 129 -9.73 3.98 -4.74
C VAL A 129 -9.43 5.07 -3.72
N ILE A 130 -8.33 4.97 -2.98
CA ILE A 130 -7.90 5.98 -2.02
C ILE A 130 -6.37 6.19 -2.09
N ALA A 131 -5.89 7.38 -1.77
CA ALA A 131 -4.47 7.64 -1.52
C ALA A 131 -4.29 8.70 -0.43
N TYR A 132 -3.03 8.96 -0.06
CA TYR A 132 -2.66 9.88 1.00
C TYR A 132 -1.62 10.88 0.48
N ALA A 133 -1.84 12.18 0.64
CA ALA A 133 -0.99 13.23 0.07
C ALA A 133 0.47 13.13 0.53
N GLU A 134 0.68 12.72 1.78
CA GLU A 134 2.00 12.54 2.37
C GLU A 134 2.69 11.27 1.83
N GLU A 135 1.93 10.28 1.33
CA GLU A 135 2.47 9.05 0.80
C GLU A 135 2.56 9.09 -0.74
N LYS A 136 3.79 8.94 -1.27
CA LYS A 136 4.04 8.92 -2.73
C LYS A 136 3.45 10.14 -3.47
N SER A 137 3.30 11.26 -2.75
CA SER A 137 2.70 12.50 -3.24
C SER A 137 1.23 12.33 -3.67
N GLY A 138 0.45 11.49 -2.98
CA GLY A 138 -0.98 11.30 -3.25
C GLY A 138 -1.30 10.51 -4.52
N ARG A 139 -0.32 9.86 -5.15
CA ARG A 139 -0.57 9.07 -6.36
C ARG A 139 -1.46 7.87 -6.04
N LEU A 140 -2.53 7.70 -6.83
CA LEU A 140 -3.44 6.56 -6.72
C LEU A 140 -2.78 5.23 -7.08
N VAL A 141 -1.83 5.28 -8.03
CA VAL A 141 -1.01 4.13 -8.43
C VAL A 141 0.44 4.44 -8.12
N GLN A 142 1.03 3.64 -7.25
CA GLN A 142 2.32 3.92 -6.64
C GLN A 142 3.36 2.85 -7.04
N ASP A 143 4.56 3.27 -7.42
CA ASP A 143 5.63 2.32 -7.74
C ASP A 143 6.35 1.81 -6.49
N VAL A 144 6.52 0.49 -6.44
CA VAL A 144 7.28 -0.24 -5.42
C VAL A 144 8.50 -0.83 -6.10
N VAL A 145 9.60 -0.09 -6.01
CA VAL A 145 10.87 -0.35 -6.70
C VAL A 145 12.04 -0.02 -5.76
N PRO A 146 13.17 -0.72 -5.84
CA PRO A 146 14.33 -0.39 -5.02
C PRO A 146 14.95 0.95 -5.45
N VAL A 147 15.25 1.80 -4.46
CA VAL A 147 15.93 3.09 -4.69
C VAL A 147 17.33 3.04 -4.08
N ARG A 148 18.33 3.49 -4.84
CA ARG A 148 19.72 3.53 -4.37
C ARG A 148 19.85 4.46 -3.17
N GLY A 149 20.51 4.00 -2.11
CA GLY A 149 20.64 4.73 -0.84
C GLY A 149 19.44 4.59 0.10
N ALA A 150 18.37 3.89 -0.31
CA ALA A 150 17.20 3.61 0.52
C ALA A 150 17.19 2.16 1.05
N GLU A 151 18.26 1.39 0.84
CA GLU A 151 18.29 -0.07 1.02
C GLU A 151 17.80 -0.52 2.40
N ARG A 152 18.11 0.24 3.46
CA ARG A 152 17.79 -0.07 4.86
C ARG A 152 16.43 0.46 5.33
N ARG A 153 15.67 1.14 4.49
CA ARG A 153 14.36 1.70 4.88
C ARG A 153 13.31 0.60 4.94
N GLN A 154 12.42 0.70 5.94
CA GLN A 154 11.25 -0.17 6.11
C GLN A 154 10.07 0.40 5.33
N GLU A 155 10.22 0.50 4.00
CA GLU A 155 9.20 1.03 3.10
C GLU A 155 9.43 0.49 1.68
N ASN A 156 8.56 0.87 0.73
CA ASN A 156 8.57 0.41 -0.66
C ASN A 156 9.91 0.58 -1.43
N SER A 157 10.78 1.50 -1.00
CA SER A 157 12.05 1.84 -1.63
C SER A 157 13.24 0.99 -1.15
N GLY A 158 13.10 0.30 -0.03
CA GLY A 158 14.15 -0.49 0.60
C GLY A 158 14.30 -1.90 0.01
N SER A 159 15.43 -2.54 0.30
CA SER A 159 15.79 -3.89 -0.16
C SER A 159 16.16 -4.86 0.95
N VAL A 160 16.24 -4.40 2.20
CA VAL A 160 16.25 -5.27 3.39
C VAL A 160 14.90 -5.99 3.56
N MET A 161 14.86 -6.94 4.48
CA MET A 161 13.62 -7.56 4.94
C MET A 161 12.65 -6.45 5.36
N LEU A 162 11.49 -6.41 4.72
CA LEU A 162 10.39 -5.54 5.11
C LEU A 162 9.53 -6.28 6.12
N GLU A 163 9.54 -5.78 7.36
CA GLU A 163 8.82 -6.36 8.49
C GLU A 163 7.31 -6.44 8.21
N LEU A 164 6.65 -7.40 8.85
CA LEU A 164 5.22 -7.60 8.70
C LEU A 164 4.45 -6.40 9.25
N HIS A 165 3.50 -5.89 8.46
CA HIS A 165 2.68 -4.75 8.86
C HIS A 165 1.31 -4.72 8.18
N THR A 166 0.37 -4.06 8.84
CA THR A 166 -0.86 -3.51 8.28
C THR A 166 -0.52 -2.19 7.60
N GLU A 167 -0.85 -2.04 6.33
CA GLU A 167 -0.59 -0.80 5.59
C GLU A 167 -1.34 0.36 6.22
N ASP A 168 -0.62 1.46 6.45
CA ASP A 168 -1.10 2.68 7.09
C ASP A 168 -1.92 2.44 8.36
N GLY A 169 -1.55 1.44 9.18
CA GLY A 169 -2.28 1.06 10.39
C GLY A 169 -2.51 2.20 11.40
N PHE A 170 -1.70 3.26 11.32
CA PHE A 170 -1.85 4.48 12.12
C PHE A 170 -2.97 5.42 11.61
N HIS A 171 -3.34 5.33 10.33
CA HIS A 171 -4.29 6.25 9.69
C HIS A 171 -5.74 5.87 10.04
N PRO A 172 -6.60 6.81 10.48
CA PRO A 172 -7.98 6.51 10.88
C PRO A 172 -8.85 5.98 9.73
N PHE A 173 -8.48 6.33 8.49
CA PHE A 173 -9.08 5.82 7.26
C PHE A 173 -8.05 5.05 6.43
N LYS A 174 -7.28 4.17 7.10
CA LYS A 174 -6.33 3.26 6.44
C LYS A 174 -7.04 2.44 5.34
N PRO A 175 -6.31 1.90 4.36
CA PRO A 175 -6.96 1.12 3.32
C PRO A 175 -7.54 -0.18 3.89
N ASP A 176 -8.66 -0.62 3.31
CA ASP A 176 -9.25 -1.93 3.59
C ASP A 176 -8.60 -3.01 2.73
N PHE A 177 -8.21 -2.68 1.50
CA PHE A 177 -7.52 -3.57 0.58
C PHE A 177 -6.28 -2.92 0.00
N ILE A 178 -5.24 -3.73 -0.19
CA ILE A 178 -4.02 -3.37 -0.92
C ILE A 178 -3.92 -4.26 -2.13
N THR A 179 -3.58 -3.70 -3.28
CA THR A 179 -3.22 -4.48 -4.46
C THR A 179 -1.75 -4.29 -4.79
N LEU A 180 -1.06 -5.35 -5.22
CA LEU A 180 0.31 -5.31 -5.72
C LEU A 180 0.36 -6.03 -7.07
N LEU A 181 0.48 -5.27 -8.17
CA LEU A 181 0.63 -5.81 -9.52
C LEU A 181 2.10 -5.85 -9.90
N CYS A 182 2.60 -7.01 -10.30
CA CYS A 182 3.98 -7.17 -10.76
C CYS A 182 4.12 -6.79 -12.23
N LEU A 183 4.97 -5.81 -12.50
CA LEU A 183 5.42 -5.47 -13.85
C LEU A 183 6.77 -6.11 -14.17
N ARG A 184 7.65 -6.24 -13.20
CA ARG A 184 8.95 -6.89 -13.37
C ARG A 184 9.29 -7.72 -12.14
N ALA A 185 9.56 -9.00 -12.37
CA ALA A 185 9.97 -9.92 -11.33
C ALA A 185 11.37 -9.55 -10.78
N ASP A 186 11.65 -9.97 -9.55
CA ASP A 186 13.01 -9.94 -9.02
C ASP A 186 13.90 -10.92 -9.77
N HIS A 187 15.08 -10.46 -10.19
CA HIS A 187 15.97 -11.21 -11.06
C HIS A 187 16.70 -12.35 -10.34
N GLU A 188 16.89 -12.25 -9.02
CA GLU A 188 17.44 -13.35 -8.20
C GLU A 188 16.35 -14.29 -7.69
N ARG A 189 15.08 -13.93 -7.89
CA ARG A 189 13.91 -14.63 -7.34
C ARG A 189 13.99 -14.84 -5.82
N GLY A 190 14.65 -13.91 -5.12
CA GLY A 190 14.77 -13.89 -3.67
C GLY A 190 13.72 -13.02 -2.99
N ALA A 191 13.06 -12.12 -3.73
CA ALA A 191 12.06 -11.18 -3.19
C ALA A 191 10.62 -11.76 -3.15
N PHE A 192 10.35 -12.60 -2.17
CA PHE A 192 9.00 -13.09 -1.85
C PHE A 192 8.16 -11.96 -1.26
N THR A 193 6.98 -11.72 -1.82
CA THR A 193 5.93 -10.99 -1.11
C THR A 193 5.23 -11.98 -0.18
N THR A 194 5.13 -11.63 1.11
CA THR A 194 4.57 -12.50 2.15
C THR A 194 3.35 -11.87 2.78
N SER A 195 2.39 -12.69 3.20
CA SER A 195 1.24 -12.26 3.99
C SER A 195 0.83 -13.33 5.00
N GLY A 196 0.19 -12.90 6.08
CA GLY A 196 -0.37 -13.78 7.09
C GLY A 196 -1.65 -13.17 7.64
N ALA A 197 -2.67 -14.00 7.85
CA ALA A 197 -3.97 -13.55 8.37
C ALA A 197 -4.20 -13.98 9.81
N ILE A 198 -4.85 -13.10 10.57
CA ILE A 198 -5.22 -13.33 11.95
C ILE A 198 -6.12 -14.55 12.11
N THR A 199 -6.98 -14.86 11.14
CA THR A 199 -7.86 -16.05 11.16
C THR A 199 -7.07 -17.35 11.36
N ARG A 200 -5.86 -17.46 10.80
CA ARG A 200 -5.00 -18.64 10.97
C ARG A 200 -4.08 -18.54 12.18
N ALA A 201 -3.69 -17.33 12.59
CA ALA A 201 -2.82 -17.12 13.73
C ALA A 201 -3.58 -17.19 15.07
N LEU A 202 -4.85 -16.78 15.11
CA LEU A 202 -5.67 -16.68 16.32
C LEU A 202 -5.73 -17.97 17.15
N PRO A 203 -5.90 -19.18 16.56
CA PRO A 203 -5.90 -20.43 17.33
C PRO A 203 -4.56 -20.77 17.99
N ARG A 204 -3.47 -20.09 17.62
CA ARG A 204 -2.12 -20.26 18.18
C ARG A 204 -1.87 -19.31 19.35
N LEU A 205 -2.74 -18.33 19.59
CA LEU A 205 -2.59 -17.35 20.65
C LEU A 205 -3.22 -17.84 21.95
N SER A 206 -2.57 -17.55 23.07
CA SER A 206 -3.13 -17.73 24.40
C SER A 206 -4.30 -16.78 24.64
N ALA A 207 -5.24 -17.18 25.50
CA ALA A 207 -6.38 -16.34 25.86
C ALA A 207 -5.95 -15.03 26.53
N GLU A 208 -4.85 -15.05 27.29
CA GLU A 208 -4.25 -13.87 27.92
C GLU A 208 -3.67 -12.89 26.88
N CYS A 209 -2.97 -13.42 25.86
CA CYS A 209 -2.47 -12.64 24.74
C CYS A 209 -3.63 -11.97 23.98
N VAL A 210 -4.66 -12.73 23.59
CA VAL A 210 -5.84 -12.18 22.89
C VAL A 210 -6.54 -11.11 23.72
N ALA A 211 -6.72 -11.32 25.03
CA ALA A 211 -7.32 -10.32 25.92
C ALA A 211 -6.46 -9.04 26.00
N THR A 212 -5.12 -9.19 25.99
CA THR A 212 -4.19 -8.05 26.05
C THR A 212 -4.14 -7.28 24.73
N LEU A 213 -4.10 -7.97 23.59
CA LEU A 213 -4.11 -7.35 22.25
C LEU A 213 -5.39 -6.56 21.97
N ARG A 214 -6.50 -6.87 22.65
CA ARG A 214 -7.77 -6.13 22.56
C ARG A 214 -7.83 -4.84 23.39
N ARG A 215 -6.82 -4.57 24.20
CA ARG A 215 -6.73 -3.34 25.00
C ARG A 215 -5.98 -2.25 24.21
N PRO A 216 -6.33 -0.97 24.38
CA PRO A 216 -5.68 0.14 23.68
C PRO A 216 -4.32 0.48 24.29
N LEU A 217 -3.39 -0.49 24.22
CA LEU A 217 -2.05 -0.44 24.81
C LEU A 217 -0.95 -0.28 23.75
N TYR A 218 -1.30 0.07 22.51
CA TYR A 218 -0.34 0.10 21.41
C TYR A 218 -0.42 1.42 20.66
N ARG A 219 0.71 1.87 20.12
CA ARG A 219 0.83 3.05 19.26
C ARG A 219 1.67 2.71 18.06
N ILE A 220 1.39 3.31 16.91
CA ILE A 220 2.19 3.13 15.70
C ILE A 220 2.86 4.47 15.38
N ARG A 221 4.19 4.46 15.25
CA ARG A 221 4.93 5.60 14.71
C ARG A 221 4.54 5.79 13.24
N HIS A 222 4.27 7.02 12.83
CA HIS A 222 4.01 7.33 11.43
C HIS A 222 5.24 6.92 10.61
N SER A 223 5.02 6.33 9.43
CA SER A 223 6.14 5.93 8.58
C SER A 223 6.92 7.16 8.11
N SER A 224 8.20 7.00 7.80
CA SER A 224 9.03 8.07 7.24
C SER A 224 8.45 8.65 5.96
N SER A 225 7.65 7.86 5.22
CA SER A 225 6.96 8.30 4.03
C SER A 225 5.94 9.43 4.33
N PHE A 226 5.33 9.45 5.52
CA PHE A 226 4.38 10.49 5.94
C PHE A 226 5.04 11.74 6.58
N GLY A 227 6.37 11.84 6.60
CA GLY A 227 7.10 12.92 7.31
C GLY A 227 7.91 13.87 6.43
N ALA A 228 8.02 13.60 5.13
CA ALA A 228 8.83 14.42 4.22
C ALA A 228 8.02 15.64 3.73
N THR A 229 7.75 16.59 4.62
CA THR A 229 7.34 17.94 4.19
C THR A 229 8.45 18.52 3.31
N GLY A 230 8.08 18.89 2.07
CA GLY A 230 9.02 19.31 1.06
C GLY A 230 9.86 20.49 1.52
N THR A 231 11.18 20.34 1.49
CA THR A 231 12.11 21.47 1.37
C THR A 231 12.01 22.02 -0.05
N GLY A 232 10.90 22.70 -0.34
CA GLY A 232 10.79 23.54 -1.52
C GLY A 232 11.70 24.74 -1.31
N THR A 233 12.86 24.76 -1.96
CA THR A 233 13.62 25.99 -2.18
C THR A 233 12.85 26.85 -3.18
N GLY A 234 11.79 27.49 -2.71
CA GLY A 234 11.07 28.51 -3.45
C GLY A 234 11.88 29.80 -3.44
N THR A 235 12.68 30.05 -4.48
CA THR A 235 13.22 31.38 -4.75
C THR A 235 12.07 32.28 -5.25
N GLY A 236 11.30 32.84 -4.31
CA GLY A 236 10.35 33.89 -4.59
C GLY A 236 11.07 35.24 -4.71
N THR A 237 11.23 35.75 -5.93
CA THR A 237 11.65 37.14 -6.15
C THR A 237 10.46 38.07 -5.90
N GLY A 238 10.28 38.49 -4.64
CA GLY A 238 9.37 39.57 -4.27
C GLY A 238 10.10 40.91 -4.26
N THR A 239 9.79 41.79 -5.22
CA THR A 239 10.24 43.19 -5.20
C THR A 239 9.35 43.99 -4.24
N GLY A 240 9.85 44.25 -3.03
CA GLY A 240 9.25 45.16 -2.05
C GLY A 240 10.11 46.40 -1.86
N THR A 241 9.60 47.56 -2.24
CA THR A 241 10.17 48.90 -2.02
C THR A 241 10.23 49.22 -0.53
N GLY A 242 11.41 49.57 -0.01
CA GLY A 242 11.64 49.81 1.40
C GLY A 242 11.36 51.23 1.88
N THR A 243 11.14 51.35 3.20
CA THR A 243 11.42 52.54 4.03
C THR A 243 11.57 52.10 5.49
N GLY A 244 12.72 52.39 6.13
CA GLY A 244 12.81 52.49 7.60
C GLY A 244 13.65 51.43 8.36
N THR A 245 14.95 51.73 8.52
CA THR A 245 15.77 51.60 9.76
C THR A 245 15.46 50.49 10.79
N SER A 246 16.26 49.41 10.79
CA SER A 246 17.15 49.02 11.91
C SER A 246 17.71 47.61 11.67
N THR A 247 19.02 47.48 11.87
CA THR A 247 19.83 46.26 11.71
C THR A 247 19.67 45.33 12.92
N GLY A 248 19.14 44.14 12.67
CA GLY A 248 19.18 43.01 13.61
C GLY A 248 19.08 41.70 12.82
N THR A 249 20.22 41.09 12.51
CA THR A 249 20.34 39.72 11.99
C THR A 249 19.99 38.74 13.10
N GLY A 250 18.73 38.29 13.14
CA GLY A 250 18.29 37.15 13.94
C GLY A 250 18.13 35.92 13.04
N THR A 251 19.18 35.12 12.89
CA THR A 251 19.05 33.73 12.44
C THR A 251 18.54 32.92 13.63
N SER A 252 17.23 32.78 13.78
CA SER A 252 16.67 31.70 14.58
C SER A 252 16.81 30.40 13.78
N THR A 253 17.93 29.71 13.96
CA THR A 253 18.05 28.28 13.63
C THR A 253 17.20 27.51 14.62
N GLY A 254 15.90 27.45 14.37
CA GLY A 254 15.04 26.45 14.97
C GLY A 254 15.40 25.12 14.33
N THR A 255 16.22 24.31 15.02
CA THR A 255 16.31 22.88 14.76
C THR A 255 14.98 22.27 15.18
N GLY A 256 14.00 22.29 14.28
CA GLY A 256 12.81 21.47 14.41
C GLY A 256 13.24 20.02 14.31
N THR A 257 13.49 19.39 15.46
CA THR A 257 13.47 17.93 15.58
C THR A 257 12.12 17.49 15.07
N GLY A 258 12.09 16.71 13.98
CA GLY A 258 10.85 16.13 13.47
C GLY A 258 10.11 15.50 14.64
N THR A 259 8.89 15.97 14.90
CA THR A 259 8.04 15.34 15.91
C THR A 259 7.75 13.94 15.41
N ASP A 260 8.24 12.91 16.11
CA ASP A 260 7.87 11.52 15.88
C ASP A 260 6.35 11.39 16.11
N ALA A 261 5.57 11.63 15.06
CA ALA A 261 4.13 11.55 15.12
C ALA A 261 3.76 10.09 15.37
N VAL A 262 2.96 9.86 16.42
CA VAL A 262 2.46 8.54 16.79
C VAL A 262 0.94 8.56 16.77
N SER A 263 0.35 7.42 16.46
CA SER A 263 -1.09 7.24 16.54
C SER A 263 -1.63 7.44 17.97
N MET A 264 -2.94 7.67 18.06
CA MET A 264 -3.69 7.46 19.30
C MET A 264 -3.51 6.01 19.80
N PRO A 265 -3.67 5.72 21.11
CA PRO A 265 -3.59 4.35 21.58
C PRO A 265 -4.69 3.52 20.91
N LEU A 266 -4.31 2.37 20.36
CA LEU A 266 -5.22 1.46 19.68
C LEU A 266 -5.04 0.03 20.21
N PRO A 267 -6.09 -0.80 20.13
CA PRO A 267 -5.93 -2.23 20.25
C PRO A 267 -5.34 -2.82 18.97
N VAL A 268 -4.57 -3.89 19.09
CA VAL A 268 -4.09 -4.67 17.93
C VAL A 268 -5.19 -5.54 17.35
N LEU A 269 -6.06 -6.09 18.22
CA LEU A 269 -7.22 -6.87 17.83
C LEU A 269 -8.51 -6.13 18.16
N SER A 270 -9.44 -6.07 17.22
CA SER A 270 -10.76 -5.47 17.43
C SER A 270 -11.87 -6.29 16.77
N GLY A 271 -13.12 -5.83 16.84
CA GLY A 271 -14.24 -6.54 16.23
C GLY A 271 -14.60 -7.88 16.91
N PRO A 272 -15.28 -8.80 16.19
CA PRO A 272 -15.77 -10.08 16.71
C PRO A 272 -14.67 -10.97 17.32
N HIS A 273 -15.03 -11.88 18.23
CA HIS A 273 -14.08 -12.78 18.88
C HIS A 273 -13.55 -13.89 17.97
N ALA A 274 -14.40 -14.45 17.12
CA ALA A 274 -14.04 -15.56 16.24
C ALA A 274 -13.27 -15.11 14.98
N GLU A 275 -13.55 -13.90 14.52
CA GLU A 275 -12.96 -13.29 13.32
C GLU A 275 -12.63 -11.83 13.63
N PRO A 276 -11.55 -11.58 14.39
CA PRO A 276 -11.15 -10.23 14.75
C PRO A 276 -10.56 -9.49 13.54
N GLU A 277 -10.63 -8.17 13.61
CA GLU A 277 -9.78 -7.32 12.79
C GLU A 277 -8.40 -7.18 13.43
N LEU A 278 -7.38 -6.98 12.60
CA LEU A 278 -5.98 -6.86 12.95
C LEU A 278 -5.41 -5.52 12.50
N ILE A 279 -4.73 -4.82 13.42
CA ILE A 279 -3.84 -3.71 13.12
C ILE A 279 -2.53 -3.99 13.84
N ALA A 280 -1.46 -4.31 13.10
CA ALA A 280 -0.14 -4.58 13.67
C ALA A 280 0.96 -4.04 12.76
N ASP A 281 2.05 -3.55 13.34
CA ASP A 281 3.26 -3.19 12.62
C ASP A 281 4.46 -3.62 13.47
N PHE A 282 5.14 -4.71 13.10
CA PHE A 282 6.20 -5.26 13.94
C PHE A 282 7.52 -4.46 13.89
N HIS A 283 7.56 -3.35 13.14
CA HIS A 283 8.67 -2.40 13.12
C HIS A 283 8.35 -1.08 13.83
N ALA A 284 7.17 -0.52 13.57
CA ALA A 284 6.78 0.82 14.02
C ALA A 284 5.86 0.84 15.25
N MET A 285 5.29 -0.31 15.64
CA MET A 285 4.41 -0.39 16.80
C MET A 285 5.18 -0.44 18.12
N GLU A 286 4.74 0.37 19.07
CA GLU A 286 5.22 0.43 20.44
C GLU A 286 4.13 -0.02 21.40
N ALA A 287 4.50 -0.87 22.36
CA ALA A 287 3.60 -1.43 23.36
C ALA A 287 3.76 -0.71 24.72
N ASP A 288 2.63 -0.45 25.39
CA ASP A 288 2.57 0.16 26.72
C ASP A 288 2.79 -0.90 27.81
N GLY A 289 4.06 -1.11 28.16
CA GLY A 289 4.50 -2.01 29.23
C GLY A 289 4.79 -3.45 28.79
N GLU A 290 5.44 -4.21 29.67
CA GLU A 290 5.97 -5.55 29.38
C GLU A 290 4.89 -6.59 29.05
N GLY A 291 3.67 -6.44 29.60
CA GLY A 291 2.55 -7.33 29.28
C GLY A 291 2.09 -7.18 27.83
N ALA A 292 1.97 -5.93 27.35
CA ALA A 292 1.60 -5.64 25.97
C ALA A 292 2.72 -6.03 25.00
N ALA A 293 3.99 -5.78 25.36
CA ALA A 293 5.14 -6.19 24.56
C ALA A 293 5.19 -7.72 24.35
N ARG A 294 5.00 -8.51 25.42
CA ARG A 294 4.94 -9.97 25.34
C ARG A 294 3.79 -10.47 24.46
N ALA A 295 2.62 -9.84 24.55
CA ALA A 295 1.48 -10.20 23.71
C ALA A 295 1.75 -9.90 22.22
N LEU A 296 2.43 -8.79 21.92
CA LEU A 296 2.84 -8.44 20.55
C LEU A 296 3.91 -9.42 20.01
N ASP A 297 4.86 -9.84 20.85
CA ASP A 297 5.85 -10.86 20.48
C ASP A 297 5.19 -12.22 20.19
N GLU A 298 4.25 -12.65 21.03
CA GLU A 298 3.48 -13.89 20.81
C GLU A 298 2.65 -13.81 19.52
N LEU A 299 2.06 -12.66 19.23
CA LEU A 299 1.38 -12.41 17.95
C LEU A 299 2.35 -12.52 16.77
N ARG A 300 3.54 -11.90 16.86
CA ARG A 300 4.55 -11.99 15.80
C ARG A 300 4.86 -13.44 15.48
N ASP A 301 5.17 -14.24 16.50
CA ASP A 301 5.52 -15.66 16.33
C ASP A 301 4.36 -16.47 15.72
N ALA A 302 3.12 -16.19 16.13
CA ALA A 302 1.93 -16.82 15.57
C ALA A 302 1.68 -16.45 14.10
N MET A 303 1.86 -15.18 13.73
CA MET A 303 1.71 -14.69 12.35
C MET A 303 2.78 -15.30 11.44
N VAL A 304 4.02 -15.32 11.92
CA VAL A 304 5.16 -15.94 11.26
C VAL A 304 4.91 -17.40 10.90
N ALA A 305 4.33 -18.15 11.84
CA ALA A 305 4.05 -19.56 11.66
C ALA A 305 2.89 -19.86 10.68
N VAL A 306 2.20 -18.84 10.17
CA VAL A 306 1.10 -18.98 9.20
C VAL A 306 1.32 -18.20 7.91
N LEU A 307 2.51 -17.61 7.73
CA LEU A 307 2.85 -16.88 6.51
C LEU A 307 2.70 -17.75 5.27
N VAL A 308 2.16 -17.14 4.24
CA VAL A 308 2.24 -17.59 2.86
C VAL A 308 3.03 -16.58 2.06
N GLY A 309 3.65 -17.00 0.97
CA GLY A 309 4.40 -16.08 0.15
C GLY A 309 4.78 -16.66 -1.19
N THR A 310 4.99 -15.79 -2.17
CA THR A 310 5.43 -16.16 -3.51
C THR A 310 6.35 -15.09 -4.08
N VAL A 311 7.28 -15.51 -4.93
CA VAL A 311 7.93 -14.59 -5.86
C VAL A 311 6.90 -14.27 -6.94
N LEU A 312 6.69 -12.99 -7.21
CA LEU A 312 5.73 -12.56 -8.23
C LEU A 312 6.37 -12.56 -9.62
N ASP A 313 5.62 -13.07 -10.58
CA ASP A 313 5.90 -12.95 -12.00
C ASP A 313 5.09 -11.82 -12.64
N VAL A 314 5.51 -11.40 -13.84
CA VAL A 314 4.83 -10.36 -14.61
C VAL A 314 3.36 -10.73 -14.80
N GLY A 315 2.46 -9.81 -14.44
CA GLY A 315 1.01 -10.04 -14.50
C GLY A 315 0.43 -10.77 -13.28
N ASP A 316 1.24 -11.09 -12.27
CA ASP A 316 0.70 -11.49 -10.97
C ASP A 316 0.22 -10.26 -10.20
N LEU A 317 -1.02 -10.32 -9.73
CA LEU A 317 -1.65 -9.33 -8.86
C LEU A 317 -2.00 -9.97 -7.52
N ILE A 318 -1.45 -9.45 -6.43
CA ILE A 318 -1.87 -9.80 -5.07
C ILE A 318 -2.94 -8.81 -4.60
N VAL A 319 -4.00 -9.29 -3.98
CA VAL A 319 -4.92 -8.51 -3.14
C VAL A 319 -4.74 -8.96 -1.70
N VAL A 320 -4.47 -8.03 -0.78
CA VAL A 320 -4.40 -8.27 0.66
C VAL A 320 -5.61 -7.62 1.32
N ASP A 321 -6.30 -8.36 2.19
CA ASP A 321 -7.29 -7.82 3.12
C ASP A 321 -6.56 -7.18 4.30
N ASN A 322 -6.40 -5.87 4.26
CA ASN A 322 -5.65 -5.09 5.24
C ASN A 322 -6.42 -4.93 6.57
N ARG A 323 -7.63 -5.47 6.71
CA ARG A 323 -8.34 -5.58 8.01
C ARG A 323 -8.05 -6.90 8.72
N ALA A 324 -7.62 -7.93 8.00
CA ALA A 324 -7.42 -9.26 8.57
C ALA A 324 -5.99 -9.79 8.45
N ALA A 325 -5.16 -9.20 7.58
CA ALA A 325 -3.80 -9.65 7.31
C ALA A 325 -2.74 -8.56 7.49
N VAL A 326 -1.53 -9.02 7.79
CA VAL A 326 -0.30 -8.26 7.65
C VAL A 326 0.46 -8.78 6.44
N HIS A 327 1.31 -7.94 5.87
CA HIS A 327 2.14 -8.29 4.74
C HIS A 327 3.56 -7.76 4.92
N GLY A 328 4.49 -8.32 4.14
CA GLY A 328 5.91 -7.98 4.19
C GLY A 328 6.63 -8.50 2.96
N ARG A 329 7.95 -8.45 3.00
CA ARG A 329 8.79 -8.93 1.89
C ARG A 329 10.15 -9.37 2.38
N THR A 330 10.65 -10.48 1.84
CA THR A 330 12.04 -10.90 2.05
C THR A 330 13.04 -9.86 1.52
N ASP A 331 14.27 -9.94 2.03
CA ASP A 331 15.38 -9.18 1.50
C ASP A 331 15.74 -9.63 0.08
N PHE A 332 16.29 -8.73 -0.71
CA PHE A 332 16.77 -9.03 -2.06
C PHE A 332 17.87 -8.05 -2.47
N ARG A 333 18.57 -8.32 -3.57
CA ARG A 333 19.71 -7.52 -4.01
C ARG A 333 19.43 -6.78 -5.33
N PRO A 334 19.15 -5.47 -5.29
CA PRO A 334 18.99 -4.68 -6.52
C PRO A 334 20.30 -4.53 -7.29
N ARG A 335 20.20 -4.46 -8.63
CA ARG A 335 21.31 -4.17 -9.56
C ARG A 335 21.41 -2.69 -9.92
N TYR A 336 20.30 -1.96 -9.82
CA TYR A 336 20.10 -0.57 -10.24
C TYR A 336 20.47 -0.34 -11.71
N ASP A 337 20.18 -1.32 -12.58
CA ASP A 337 20.45 -1.30 -14.02
C ASP A 337 19.18 -1.07 -14.86
N GLY A 338 18.08 -0.70 -14.21
CA GLY A 338 16.77 -0.53 -14.83
C GLY A 338 16.01 -1.85 -15.06
N ARG A 339 16.50 -2.99 -14.56
CA ARG A 339 15.83 -4.30 -14.66
C ARG A 339 15.43 -4.90 -13.32
N ASP A 340 15.51 -4.11 -12.24
CA ASP A 340 15.10 -4.56 -10.91
C ASP A 340 13.60 -4.80 -10.80
N ARG A 341 13.23 -5.52 -9.74
CA ARG A 341 11.86 -5.78 -9.31
C ARG A 341 11.02 -4.50 -9.36
N TRP A 342 9.86 -4.59 -9.99
CA TRP A 342 8.89 -3.49 -10.11
C TRP A 342 7.49 -4.01 -9.87
N LEU A 343 6.90 -3.60 -8.74
CA LEU A 343 5.47 -3.74 -8.49
C LEU A 343 4.78 -2.37 -8.50
N ARG A 344 3.48 -2.36 -8.76
CA ARG A 344 2.61 -1.19 -8.57
C ARG A 344 1.60 -1.47 -7.49
N ARG A 345 1.36 -0.47 -6.64
CA ARG A 345 0.47 -0.55 -5.48
C ARG A 345 -0.69 0.41 -5.63
N CYS A 346 -1.88 -0.07 -5.29
CA CYS A 346 -3.10 0.73 -5.16
C CYS A 346 -3.87 0.31 -3.93
N PHE A 347 -4.66 1.24 -3.40
CA PHE A 347 -5.47 1.03 -2.21
C PHE A 347 -6.95 1.15 -2.50
N ALA A 348 -7.75 0.40 -1.75
CA ALA A 348 -9.20 0.53 -1.74
C ALA A 348 -9.75 0.65 -0.31
N VAL A 349 -10.83 1.42 -0.18
CA VAL A 349 -11.70 1.45 1.01
C VAL A 349 -13.11 1.02 0.63
N SER A 350 -13.79 0.38 1.56
CA SER A 350 -15.16 -0.09 1.39
C SER A 350 -16.20 1.03 1.41
N ASP A 351 -15.91 2.15 2.08
CA ASP A 351 -16.70 3.37 2.09
C ASP A 351 -15.80 4.61 2.14
N LEU A 352 -15.57 5.21 0.97
CA LEU A 352 -14.80 6.45 0.84
C LEU A 352 -15.44 7.64 1.57
N ARG A 353 -16.75 7.62 1.85
CA ARG A 353 -17.43 8.77 2.47
C ARG A 353 -16.95 9.02 3.89
N LEU A 354 -16.42 8.00 4.58
CA LEU A 354 -15.86 8.13 5.92
C LEU A 354 -14.70 9.12 5.97
N SER A 355 -13.87 9.19 4.92
CA SER A 355 -12.74 10.12 4.83
C SER A 355 -13.09 11.48 4.23
N ARG A 356 -14.37 11.79 3.99
CA ARG A 356 -14.79 13.01 3.28
C ARG A 356 -14.25 14.31 3.90
N GLY A 357 -14.11 14.35 5.23
CA GLY A 357 -13.58 15.51 5.96
C GLY A 357 -12.09 15.79 5.70
N LEU A 358 -11.33 14.78 5.26
CA LEU A 358 -9.90 14.88 4.95
C LEU A 358 -9.62 14.97 3.45
N ARG A 359 -10.63 15.14 2.59
CA ARG A 359 -10.44 15.14 1.13
C ARG A 359 -11.04 16.39 0.51
N ALA A 360 -10.33 16.95 -0.47
CA ALA A 360 -10.92 17.95 -1.36
C ALA A 360 -12.14 17.38 -2.09
N ALA A 361 -13.07 18.24 -2.53
CA ALA A 361 -14.25 17.79 -3.28
C ALA A 361 -13.84 17.12 -4.59
N GLY A 362 -14.33 15.89 -4.80
CA GLY A 362 -14.00 15.09 -5.99
C GLY A 362 -12.70 14.28 -5.90
N SER A 363 -11.80 14.60 -4.97
CA SER A 363 -10.51 13.93 -4.86
C SER A 363 -10.59 12.63 -4.04
N GLN A 364 -9.85 11.61 -4.45
CA GLN A 364 -9.60 10.36 -3.73
C GLN A 364 -8.42 10.46 -2.74
N VAL A 365 -7.72 11.59 -2.73
CA VAL A 365 -6.51 11.79 -1.94
C VAL A 365 -6.84 12.45 -0.60
N CYS A 366 -6.51 11.74 0.48
CA CYS A 366 -6.55 12.31 1.83
C CYS A 366 -5.43 13.32 2.01
N GLU A 367 -5.79 14.51 2.48
CA GLU A 367 -4.88 15.54 2.97
C GLU A 367 -4.09 15.04 4.20
N PRO A 368 -2.93 15.67 4.50
CA PRO A 368 -2.15 15.35 5.69
C PRO A 368 -2.98 15.33 6.98
N LEU A 369 -2.67 14.40 7.88
CA LEU A 369 -3.35 14.36 9.18
C LEU A 369 -2.97 15.61 10.00
N PRO A 370 -3.93 16.28 10.65
CA PRO A 370 -3.61 17.44 11.47
C PRO A 370 -2.81 17.04 12.72
N PRO A 371 -2.03 17.98 13.31
CA PRO A 371 -1.24 17.72 14.51
C PRO A 371 -2.11 17.16 15.64
N GLY A 372 -1.87 15.91 16.04
CA GLY A 372 -2.66 15.19 17.06
C GLY A 372 -3.57 14.08 16.54
N GLY A 373 -3.55 13.80 15.23
CA GLY A 373 -4.14 12.59 14.65
C GLY A 373 -5.67 12.49 14.73
N ARG A 374 -6.36 13.64 14.85
CA ARG A 374 -7.83 13.71 14.86
C ARG A 374 -8.33 14.26 13.52
N PRO A 375 -9.16 13.51 12.77
CA PRO A 375 -9.75 14.01 11.53
C PRO A 375 -10.71 15.19 11.76
#